data_AF-A0A529HEM2-F1
#
_entry.id   AF-A0A529HEM2-F1
#
_cell.length_a   1.000
_cell.length_b   1.000
_cell.length_c   1.000
_cell.angle_alpha   90.00
_cell.angle_beta   90.00
_cell.angle_gamma   90.00
#
_symmetry.space_group_name_H-M   'P 1'
#
loop_
_entity.id
_entity.type
_entity.pdbx_description
1 polymer ?
#
loop_
_entity_poly.entity_id
_entity_poly.type
_entity_poly.pdbx_seq_one_letter_code
_entity_poly.pdbx_strand_id
1 'polypeptide(L)'
;MYLVRYFLAAVVCISVGAADADPASWSGTARVIDGDTISVGQQRIRIAAIDACELDQTGLRDGEVWQCGLAGRAFLRRMIDGKHVRCRIIDRDRYRR
;
A
#
# COMPACT_ATOMS: atom_id res chain seq x y z
N MET A 1 50.17 -47.26 12.90
CA MET A 1 49.43 -48.11 11.96
C MET A 1 47.94 -47.98 12.27
N TYR A 2 47.16 -47.47 11.31
CA TYR A 2 45.70 -47.26 11.22
C TYR A 2 45.03 -46.30 12.22
N LEU A 3 44.98 -45.00 11.93
CA LEU A 3 44.07 -44.24 11.02
C LEU A 3 42.64 -44.06 11.56
N VAL A 4 42.39 -42.80 11.95
CA VAL A 4 41.17 -42.01 12.18
C VAL A 4 39.83 -42.69 11.84
N ARG A 5 38.94 -42.76 12.85
CA ARG A 5 37.52 -43.11 12.70
C ARG A 5 36.74 -41.92 12.14
N TYR A 6 36.23 -42.04 10.92
CA TYR A 6 35.32 -41.08 10.30
C TYR A 6 33.99 -41.03 11.07
N PHE A 7 33.75 -39.97 11.82
CA PHE A 7 32.40 -39.65 12.30
C PHE A 7 31.66 -38.90 11.19
N LEU A 8 30.79 -39.60 10.46
CA LEU A 8 29.76 -38.98 9.64
C LEU A 8 28.75 -38.34 10.58
N ALA A 9 28.87 -37.02 10.78
CA ALA A 9 27.82 -36.25 11.42
C ALA A 9 26.68 -36.07 10.40
N ALA A 10 25.57 -36.78 10.59
CA ALA A 10 24.34 -36.52 9.87
C ALA A 10 23.79 -35.16 10.32
N VAL A 11 23.93 -34.14 9.47
CA VAL A 11 23.32 -32.82 9.68
C VAL A 11 21.81 -32.98 9.43
N VAL A 12 21.03 -33.08 10.51
CA VAL A 12 19.57 -32.96 10.44
C VAL A 12 19.27 -31.48 10.24
N CYS A 13 18.96 -31.08 9.01
CA CYS A 13 18.40 -29.77 8.73
C CYS A 13 16.98 -29.70 9.32
N ILE A 14 16.86 -29.12 10.52
CA ILE A 14 15.57 -28.69 11.05
C ILE A 14 15.14 -27.51 10.19
N SER A 15 14.25 -27.75 9.23
CA SER A 15 13.58 -26.69 8.48
C SER A 15 12.63 -25.96 9.44
N VAL A 16 13.13 -24.89 10.07
CA VAL A 16 12.29 -23.91 10.74
C VAL A 16 11.40 -23.30 9.66
N GLY A 17 10.10 -23.59 9.69
CA GLY A 17 9.13 -23.02 8.76
C GLY A 17 9.22 -21.50 8.80
N ALA A 18 9.39 -20.87 7.63
CA ALA A 18 9.28 -19.43 7.50
C ALA A 18 7.86 -19.02 7.90
N ALA A 19 7.72 -18.30 9.01
CA ALA A 19 6.47 -17.61 9.30
C ALA A 19 6.30 -16.54 8.22
N ASP A 20 5.24 -16.65 7.41
CA ASP A 20 4.84 -15.60 6.49
C ASP A 20 4.63 -14.32 7.31
N ALA A 21 5.55 -13.37 7.19
CA ALA A 21 5.39 -12.07 7.78
C ALA A 21 4.21 -11.39 7.08
N ASP A 22 3.14 -11.12 7.83
CA ASP A 22 1.98 -10.38 7.33
C ASP A 22 2.50 -9.06 6.73
N PRO A 23 2.19 -8.74 5.45
CA PRO A 23 2.73 -7.54 4.83
C PRO A 23 2.40 -6.33 5.68
N ALA A 24 3.39 -5.46 5.85
CA ALA A 24 3.25 -4.26 6.66
C ALA A 24 1.95 -3.52 6.30
N SER A 25 1.17 -3.16 7.31
CA SER A 25 -0.13 -2.53 7.10
C SER A 25 -0.26 -1.25 7.92
N TRP A 26 -1.05 -0.32 7.40
CA TRP A 26 -1.39 0.93 8.08
C TRP A 26 -2.91 1.02 8.21
N SER A 27 -3.41 1.28 9.41
CA SER A 27 -4.87 1.29 9.65
C SER A 27 -5.29 2.49 10.47
N GLY A 28 -6.54 2.91 10.30
CA GLY A 28 -7.12 4.05 11.02
C GLY A 28 -8.23 4.73 10.24
N THR A 29 -8.70 5.87 10.75
CA THR A 29 -9.73 6.66 10.09
C THR A 29 -9.17 7.39 8.88
N ALA A 30 -9.76 7.15 7.72
CA ALA A 30 -9.36 7.82 6.48
C ALA A 30 -9.91 9.25 6.40
N ARG A 31 -9.05 10.16 5.97
CA ARG A 31 -9.44 11.47 5.42
C ARG A 31 -8.99 11.52 3.97
N VAL A 32 -9.92 11.71 3.05
CA VAL A 32 -9.64 11.77 1.61
C VAL A 32 -9.04 13.13 1.23
N ILE A 33 -7.96 13.11 0.45
CA ILE A 33 -7.28 14.33 -0.02
C ILE A 33 -7.69 14.65 -1.47
N ASP A 34 -7.54 13.69 -2.37
CA ASP A 34 -7.88 13.76 -3.81
C ASP A 34 -8.43 12.39 -4.29
N GLY A 35 -8.38 12.10 -5.59
CA GLY A 35 -8.98 10.89 -6.17
C GLY A 35 -8.20 9.59 -5.93
N ASP A 36 -6.96 9.66 -5.48
CA ASP A 36 -6.13 8.47 -5.18
C ASP A 36 -5.29 8.59 -3.90
N THR A 37 -5.33 9.74 -3.22
CA THR A 37 -4.54 9.98 -2.01
C THR A 37 -5.45 10.18 -0.79
N ILE A 38 -5.11 9.47 0.29
CA ILE A 38 -5.75 9.61 1.59
C ILE A 38 -4.72 9.95 2.67
N SER A 39 -5.22 10.34 3.84
CA SER A 39 -4.45 10.42 5.07
C SER A 39 -5.07 9.54 6.15
N VAL A 40 -4.23 8.89 6.94
CA VAL A 40 -4.61 8.10 8.11
C VAL A 40 -3.70 8.52 9.26
N GLY A 41 -4.23 9.33 10.18
CA GLY A 41 -3.43 10.04 11.17
C GLY A 41 -2.51 11.06 10.49
N GLN A 42 -1.19 10.94 10.72
CA GLN A 42 -0.17 11.79 10.08
C GLN A 42 0.39 11.20 8.78
N GLN A 43 0.04 9.97 8.43
CA GLN A 43 0.55 9.31 7.23
C GLN A 43 -0.31 9.66 6.02
N ARG A 44 0.32 10.20 4.96
CA ARG A 44 -0.30 10.26 3.62
C ARG A 44 -0.04 8.95 2.90
N ILE A 45 -1.06 8.40 2.26
CA ILE A 45 -1.03 7.13 1.56
C ILE A 45 -1.56 7.38 0.15
N ARG A 46 -0.80 6.95 -0.86
CA ARG A 46 -1.27 6.91 -2.25
C ARG A 46 -1.79 5.51 -2.56
N ILE A 47 -2.99 5.43 -3.13
CA ILE A 47 -3.58 4.17 -3.57
C ILE A 47 -2.77 3.68 -4.77
N ALA A 48 -2.23 2.48 -4.66
CA ALA A 48 -1.39 1.92 -5.69
C ALA A 48 -2.18 1.54 -6.94
N ALA A 49 -1.48 1.53 -8.08
CA ALA A 49 -1.97 1.08 -9.39
C ALA A 49 -3.14 1.89 -9.99
N ILE A 50 -3.47 3.04 -9.41
CA ILE A 50 -4.37 4.04 -10.01
C ILE A 50 -3.68 5.41 -10.04
N ASP A 51 -4.14 6.26 -10.95
CA ASP A 51 -3.73 7.65 -11.06
C ASP A 51 -5.01 8.47 -11.29
N ALA A 52 -5.34 9.33 -10.34
CA ALA A 52 -6.50 10.20 -10.43
C ALA A 52 -6.08 11.61 -10.86
N CYS A 53 -7.03 12.38 -11.42
CA CYS A 53 -6.82 13.81 -11.58
C CYS A 53 -6.49 14.44 -10.23
N GLU A 54 -5.42 15.23 -10.20
CA GLU A 54 -5.11 16.09 -9.07
C GLU A 54 -6.26 17.10 -8.85
N LEU A 55 -6.38 17.61 -7.63
CA LEU A 55 -7.58 18.32 -7.19
C LEU A 55 -7.99 19.51 -8.08
N ASP A 56 -7.02 20.24 -8.61
CA ASP A 56 -7.17 21.43 -9.44
C ASP A 56 -7.14 21.14 -10.94
N GLN A 57 -6.97 19.88 -11.34
CA GLN A 57 -6.96 19.48 -12.74
C GLN A 57 -8.37 19.39 -13.32
N THR A 58 -8.46 19.85 -14.56
CA THR A 58 -9.65 19.76 -15.40
C THR A 58 -9.37 18.88 -16.62
N GLY A 59 -10.38 18.11 -17.04
CA GLY A 59 -10.38 17.36 -18.29
C GLY A 59 -11.48 17.86 -19.23
N LEU A 60 -11.66 17.17 -20.35
CA LEU A 60 -12.81 17.33 -21.22
C LEU A 60 -13.73 16.13 -21.09
N ARG A 61 -15.04 16.39 -21.00
CA ARG A 61 -16.08 15.36 -21.05
C ARG A 61 -17.17 15.85 -21.98
N ASP A 62 -17.44 15.09 -23.04
CA ASP A 62 -18.45 15.42 -24.04
C ASP A 62 -18.24 16.82 -24.68
N GLY A 63 -16.98 17.22 -24.84
CA GLY A 63 -16.61 18.52 -25.41
C GLY A 63 -16.60 19.69 -24.42
N GLU A 64 -17.03 19.48 -23.17
CA GLU A 64 -17.08 20.51 -22.13
C GLU A 64 -15.97 20.33 -21.09
N VAL A 65 -15.53 21.44 -20.50
CA VAL A 65 -14.57 21.42 -19.38
C VAL A 65 -15.20 20.73 -18.18
N TRP A 66 -14.55 19.68 -17.70
CA TRP A 66 -15.00 18.88 -16.58
C TRP A 66 -13.97 18.90 -15.44
N GLN A 67 -14.46 19.18 -14.23
CA GLN A 67 -13.69 19.20 -12.99
C GLN A 67 -13.36 17.77 -12.53
N CYS A 68 -12.53 17.05 -13.28
CA CYS A 68 -12.22 15.64 -13.02
C CYS A 68 -11.58 15.42 -11.64
N GLY A 69 -10.73 16.34 -11.16
CA GLY A 69 -10.15 16.28 -9.82
C GLY A 69 -11.19 16.33 -8.71
N LEU A 70 -12.14 17.28 -8.80
CA LEU A 70 -13.26 17.38 -7.85
C LEU A 70 -14.17 16.16 -7.91
N ALA A 71 -14.43 15.64 -9.11
CA ALA A 71 -15.28 14.47 -9.31
C ALA A 71 -14.65 13.20 -8.71
N GLY A 72 -13.35 12.96 -8.95
CA GLY A 72 -12.59 11.84 -8.39
C GLY A 72 -12.56 11.89 -6.87
N ARG A 73 -12.21 13.05 -6.28
CA ARG A 73 -12.25 13.24 -4.82
C ARG A 73 -13.65 12.97 -4.26
N ALA A 74 -14.70 13.51 -4.89
CA ALA A 74 -16.07 13.33 -4.41
C ALA A 74 -16.48 11.85 -4.41
N PHE A 75 -16.05 11.08 -5.42
CA PHE A 75 -16.29 9.65 -5.48
C PHE A 75 -15.59 8.91 -4.34
N LEU A 76 -14.27 9.12 -4.15
CA LEU A 76 -13.52 8.47 -3.09
C LEU A 76 -14.04 8.86 -1.70
N ARG A 77 -14.47 10.12 -1.52
CA ARG A 77 -15.08 10.59 -0.27
C ARG A 77 -16.32 9.80 0.11
N ARG A 78 -17.25 9.59 -0.83
CA ARG A 78 -18.45 8.78 -0.59
C ARG A 78 -18.11 7.35 -0.17
N MET A 79 -17.01 6.82 -0.68
CA MET A 79 -16.59 5.46 -0.37
C MET A 79 -16.00 5.33 1.04
N ILE A 80 -15.08 6.19 1.44
CA ILE A 80 -14.22 5.92 2.61
C ILE A 80 -13.98 7.09 3.57
N ASP A 81 -14.42 8.31 3.28
CA ASP A 81 -14.14 9.47 4.17
C ASP A 81 -14.76 9.23 5.56
N GLY A 82 -13.96 9.42 6.61
CA GLY A 82 -14.36 9.17 7.99
C GLY A 82 -14.50 7.69 8.38
N LYS A 83 -14.28 6.75 7.46
CA LYS A 83 -14.34 5.31 7.75
C LYS A 83 -13.00 4.77 8.22
N HIS A 84 -13.04 3.72 9.04
CA HIS A 84 -11.84 2.98 9.39
C HIS A 84 -11.39 2.12 8.20
N VAL A 85 -10.14 2.26 7.78
CA VAL A 85 -9.54 1.52 6.66
C VAL A 85 -8.30 0.76 7.12
N ARG A 86 -7.96 -0.30 6.37
CA ARG A 86 -6.69 -1.01 6.47
C ARG A 86 -6.01 -0.97 5.10
N CYS A 87 -4.81 -0.43 5.06
CA CYS A 87 -3.97 -0.33 3.87
C CYS A 87 -2.85 -1.36 3.95
N ARG A 88 -2.73 -2.24 2.95
CA ARG A 88 -1.56 -3.10 2.77
C ARG A 88 -0.46 -2.30 2.09
N ILE A 89 0.71 -2.17 2.72
CA ILE A 89 1.84 -1.44 2.16
C ILE A 89 2.49 -2.34 1.11
N ILE A 90 2.63 -1.84 -0.11
CA ILE A 90 3.28 -2.57 -1.21
C ILE A 90 4.58 -1.93 -1.68
N ASP A 91 4.75 -0.63 -1.44
CA ASP A 91 5.96 0.13 -1.78
C ASP A 91 6.00 1.43 -0.95
N ARG A 92 7.11 2.15 -1.00
CA ARG A 92 7.24 3.53 -0.54
C ARG A 92 7.72 4.41 -1.68
N ASP A 93 6.93 5.41 -2.03
CA ASP A 93 7.32 6.30 -3.12
C ASP A 93 8.45 7.28 -2.73
N ARG A 94 8.95 8.04 -3.70
CA ARG A 94 10.02 9.04 -3.49
C ARG A 94 9.69 10.11 -2.44
N TYR A 95 8.40 10.30 -2.12
CA TYR A 95 7.90 11.24 -1.12
C TYR A 95 7.66 10.58 0.24
N ARG A 96 8.03 9.28 0.38
CA ARG A 96 7.85 8.46 1.59
C ARG A 96 6.38 8.27 1.98
N ARG A 97 5.49 8.23 0.97
CA ARG A 97 4.10 7.82 1.13
C ARG A 97 3.95 6.31 1.03
#